data_AF-A0A7S3SY43-F1
#
_entry.id   AF-A0A7S3SY43-F1
#
_cell.length_a   1.000
_cell.length_b   1.000
_cell.length_c   1.000
_cell.angle_alpha   90.00
_cell.angle_beta   90.00
_cell.angle_gamma   90.00
#
_symmetry.space_group_name_H-M   'P 1'
#
loop_
_entity.id
_entity.type
_entity.pdbx_description
1 polymer ?
#
loop_
_entity_poly.entity_id
_entity_poly.type
_entity_poly.pdbx_seq_one_letter_code
_entity_poly.pdbx_strand_id
1 'polypeptide(L)'
;SSSAAAADADADAPVPLVRRIELLARSHLSSPGPERDAAAALCARLLTRPGLQPALREFIVWGAASLQGSRGDGAAAVGTASFLTVGIYTTLAAIFKLGHREELLPQLVHLGPLIAAPAALLGDSSVVRRKLGIKLLQRVALVFLPPRVAAWRYTRGARSLLLNLNLGGELGALAGADAGAAPPGGKGAAAAAAGEAAAGAEGGEEEEEGLVPEAVESILEQLLSGLRDSDTVVRWSSAKGIGRITNRLPLELADDVVGGAVDLLAPDEQASAWHGGCLALAELARRGLLLPARLPEVLPRVVSALHYDVPRGTTSVGTHVRDAACYVCWAFARAFDAAVMAPHVAQLAQSLLVVVTFDREVNVRRAASAAFQENVGRQGSFPHGIEIVTRADYFALGSRPNAYLRVAPFLASLEEYRPMLLRHLLEVKSRHWDESVRLLAAQAASSAAVKLWSVWDVHCR
;
A
#
# COMPACT_ATOMS: atom_id res chain seq x y z
N SER A 1 7.08 23.23 -71.88
CA SER A 1 7.82 22.52 -70.82
C SER A 1 7.81 23.36 -69.55
N SER A 2 6.65 23.41 -68.88
CA SER A 2 6.42 24.15 -67.62
C SER A 2 6.56 23.20 -66.42
N SER A 3 7.78 22.68 -66.27
CA SER A 3 8.15 21.74 -65.20
C SER A 3 8.92 22.48 -64.10
N ALA A 4 8.55 22.19 -62.85
CA ALA A 4 9.44 22.23 -61.68
C ALA A 4 9.85 23.60 -61.11
N ALA A 5 8.90 24.46 -60.73
CA ALA A 5 9.19 25.66 -59.93
C ALA A 5 8.26 25.90 -58.73
N ALA A 6 7.55 24.87 -58.23
CA ALA A 6 6.59 25.00 -57.14
C ALA A 6 6.85 24.06 -55.94
N ALA A 7 8.06 23.54 -55.78
CA ALA A 7 8.36 22.53 -54.76
C ALA A 7 9.44 22.90 -53.74
N ASP A 8 9.93 24.15 -53.71
CA ASP A 8 11.12 24.50 -52.89
C ASP A 8 10.97 25.77 -52.02
N ALA A 9 9.73 26.17 -51.71
CA ALA A 9 9.45 27.43 -51.00
C ALA A 9 9.15 27.30 -49.49
N ASP A 10 9.36 26.12 -48.87
CA ASP A 10 9.00 25.90 -47.45
C ASP A 10 10.17 25.47 -46.54
N ALA A 11 11.41 25.53 -47.04
CA ALA A 11 12.59 25.08 -46.29
C ALA A 11 13.18 26.11 -45.30
N ASP A 12 12.71 27.38 -45.32
CA ASP A 12 13.31 28.49 -44.56
C ASP A 12 12.35 29.16 -43.55
N ALA A 13 11.22 28.51 -43.24
CA ALA A 13 10.31 28.98 -42.20
C ALA A 13 10.96 28.79 -40.81
N PRO A 14 11.00 29.82 -39.94
CA PRO A 14 11.61 29.70 -38.62
C PRO A 14 10.88 28.62 -37.81
N VAL A 15 11.64 27.63 -37.32
CA VAL A 15 11.11 26.52 -36.52
C VAL A 15 10.20 27.08 -35.42
N PRO A 16 8.93 26.66 -35.34
CA PRO A 16 7.98 27.18 -34.37
C PRO A 16 8.56 27.14 -32.95
N LEU A 17 8.32 28.19 -32.15
CA LEU A 17 8.89 28.29 -30.80
C LEU A 17 8.62 27.02 -29.96
N VAL A 18 7.43 26.44 -30.09
CA VAL A 18 7.05 25.19 -29.43
C VAL A 18 8.00 24.05 -29.79
N ARG A 19 8.33 23.90 -31.08
CA ARG A 19 9.25 22.85 -31.55
C ARG A 19 10.68 23.11 -31.06
N ARG A 20 11.11 24.37 -30.97
CA ARG A 20 12.41 24.72 -30.38
C ARG A 20 12.49 24.35 -28.90
N ILE A 21 11.45 24.64 -28.13
CA ILE A 21 11.36 24.27 -26.70
C ILE A 21 11.35 22.74 -26.55
N GLU A 22 10.58 22.04 -27.38
CA GLU A 22 10.52 20.58 -27.38
C GLU A 22 11.89 19.96 -27.67
N LEU A 23 12.59 20.42 -28.71
CA LEU A 23 13.91 19.92 -29.09
C LEU A 23 14.96 20.15 -27.98
N LEU A 24 14.95 21.35 -27.37
CA LEU A 24 15.83 21.67 -26.26
C LEU A 24 15.54 20.80 -25.03
N ALA A 25 14.26 20.61 -24.69
CA ALA A 25 13.90 19.74 -23.58
C ALA A 25 14.29 18.28 -23.88
N ARG A 26 14.08 17.80 -25.11
CA ARG A 26 14.49 16.46 -25.54
C ARG A 26 15.99 16.23 -25.45
N SER A 27 16.83 17.22 -25.79
CA SER A 27 18.29 17.07 -25.69
C SER A 27 18.79 16.89 -24.25
N HIS A 28 18.02 17.32 -23.25
CA HIS A 28 18.34 17.17 -21.83
C HIS A 28 17.77 15.89 -21.19
N LEU A 29 16.99 15.08 -21.92
CA LEU A 29 16.45 13.82 -21.38
C LEU A 29 17.54 12.76 -21.11
N SER A 30 18.68 12.85 -21.77
CA SER A 30 19.84 11.98 -21.56
C SER A 30 20.81 12.48 -20.49
N SER A 31 20.52 13.64 -19.88
CA SER A 31 21.41 14.22 -18.89
C SER A 31 21.39 13.43 -17.56
N PRO A 32 22.53 13.34 -16.85
CA PRO A 32 22.62 12.57 -15.60
C PRO A 32 22.02 13.31 -14.40
N GLY A 33 21.94 14.64 -14.43
CA GLY A 33 21.56 15.50 -13.31
C GLY A 33 20.08 15.92 -13.28
N PRO A 34 19.73 16.88 -12.39
CA PRO A 34 18.35 17.35 -12.20
C PRO A 34 17.74 18.00 -13.45
N GLU A 35 18.57 18.45 -14.39
CA GLU A 35 18.14 18.98 -15.68
C GLU A 35 17.31 17.96 -16.48
N ARG A 36 17.53 16.65 -16.32
CA ARG A 36 16.69 15.61 -16.93
C ARG A 36 15.27 15.63 -16.40
N ASP A 37 15.12 15.78 -15.09
CA ASP A 37 13.80 15.79 -14.45
C ASP A 37 13.05 17.08 -14.79
N ALA A 38 13.76 18.21 -14.87
CA ALA A 38 13.22 19.48 -15.34
C ALA A 38 12.79 19.39 -16.82
N ALA A 39 13.62 18.80 -17.68
CA ALA A 39 13.33 18.56 -19.08
C ALA A 39 12.11 17.65 -19.26
N ALA A 40 12.02 16.54 -18.51
CA ALA A 40 10.88 15.65 -18.54
C ALA A 40 9.58 16.34 -18.12
N ALA A 41 9.63 17.16 -17.07
CA ALA A 41 8.48 17.95 -16.63
C ALA A 41 8.06 19.01 -17.65
N LEU A 42 9.03 19.68 -18.29
CA LEU A 42 8.79 20.66 -19.34
C LEU A 42 8.16 20.02 -20.58
N CYS A 43 8.75 18.93 -21.09
CA CYS A 43 8.19 18.14 -22.19
C CYS A 43 6.75 17.72 -21.88
N ALA A 44 6.52 17.13 -20.71
CA ALA A 44 5.19 16.64 -20.36
C ALA A 44 4.15 17.76 -20.32
N ARG A 45 4.46 18.90 -19.68
CA ARG A 45 3.53 20.04 -19.61
C ARG A 45 3.31 20.70 -20.96
N LEU A 46 4.35 20.78 -21.80
CA LEU A 46 4.24 21.36 -23.13
C LEU A 46 3.36 20.49 -24.02
N LEU A 47 3.67 19.20 -24.12
CA LEU A 47 3.03 18.27 -25.06
C LEU A 47 1.57 17.97 -24.70
N THR A 48 1.16 18.13 -23.44
CA THR A 48 -0.25 17.97 -23.03
C THR A 48 -1.07 19.26 -23.16
N ARG A 49 -0.56 20.30 -23.82
CA ARG A 49 -1.35 21.52 -24.08
C ARG A 49 -2.30 21.30 -25.26
N PRO A 50 -3.50 21.93 -25.24
CA PRO A 50 -4.40 21.93 -26.38
C PRO A 50 -3.70 22.37 -27.67
N GLY A 51 -3.96 21.67 -28.77
CA GLY A 51 -3.38 21.96 -30.09
C GLY A 51 -2.01 21.31 -30.37
N LEU A 52 -1.40 20.61 -29.42
CA LEU A 52 -0.10 19.94 -29.61
C LEU A 52 -0.20 18.41 -29.77
N GLN A 53 -1.38 17.91 -30.14
CA GLN A 53 -1.63 16.48 -30.34
C GLN A 53 -0.68 15.79 -31.35
N PRO A 54 -0.31 16.42 -32.49
CA PRO A 54 0.66 15.84 -33.41
C PRO A 54 2.05 15.65 -32.76
N ALA A 55 2.53 16.65 -32.01
CA ALA A 55 3.83 16.59 -31.32
C ALA A 55 3.80 15.61 -30.14
N LEU A 56 2.68 15.53 -29.42
CA LEU A 56 2.45 14.54 -28.36
C LEU A 56 2.57 13.12 -28.93
N ARG A 57 1.88 12.85 -30.05
CA ARG A 57 1.95 11.57 -30.74
C ARG A 57 3.36 11.25 -31.20
N GLU A 58 4.05 12.19 -31.85
CA GLU A 58 5.44 12.02 -32.29
C GLU A 58 6.34 11.62 -31.12
N PHE A 59 6.22 12.32 -29.98
CA PHE A 59 7.01 12.03 -28.79
C PHE A 59 6.69 10.64 -28.22
N ILE A 60 5.42 10.25 -28.13
CA ILE A 60 5.03 8.92 -27.61
C ILE A 60 5.56 7.81 -28.51
N VAL A 61 5.43 7.94 -29.82
CA VAL A 61 5.95 6.97 -30.80
C VAL A 61 7.47 6.85 -30.69
N TRP A 62 8.18 7.99 -30.70
CA TRP A 62 9.63 8.02 -30.54
C TRP A 62 10.09 7.43 -29.20
N GLY A 63 9.40 7.78 -28.11
CA GLY A 63 9.68 7.29 -26.77
C GLY A 63 9.50 5.77 -26.68
N ALA A 64 8.37 5.26 -27.19
CA ALA A 64 8.09 3.83 -27.21
C ALA A 64 9.11 3.03 -28.03
N ALA A 65 9.51 3.52 -29.20
CA ALA A 65 10.54 2.91 -30.03
C ALA A 65 11.91 2.91 -29.34
N SER A 66 12.28 4.03 -28.69
CA SER A 66 13.55 4.17 -27.96
C SER A 66 13.65 3.20 -26.77
N LEU A 67 12.53 2.96 -26.06
CA LEU A 67 12.45 1.99 -24.97
C LEU A 67 12.61 0.53 -25.44
N GLN A 68 12.27 0.24 -26.70
CA GLN A 68 12.47 -1.08 -27.30
C GLN A 68 13.91 -1.25 -27.78
N GLY A 69 14.47 -0.24 -28.47
CA GLY A 69 15.84 -0.29 -28.99
C GLY A 69 16.93 -0.36 -27.91
N SER A 70 16.72 0.29 -26.75
CA SER A 70 17.69 0.28 -25.65
C SER A 70 17.82 -1.07 -24.91
N ARG A 71 17.05 -2.09 -25.30
CA ARG A 71 17.09 -3.44 -24.70
C ARG A 71 18.17 -4.34 -25.30
N GLY A 72 18.86 -3.92 -26.38
CA GLY A 72 19.77 -4.77 -27.16
C GLY A 72 21.27 -4.44 -27.11
N ASP A 73 21.71 -3.27 -26.62
CA ASP A 73 23.08 -2.79 -26.89
C ASP A 73 24.06 -2.89 -25.70
N GLY A 74 25.27 -3.36 -26.03
CA GLY A 74 26.37 -3.66 -25.11
C GLY A 74 27.09 -2.46 -24.45
N ALA A 75 28.00 -2.81 -23.53
CA ALA A 75 28.49 -2.06 -22.36
C ALA A 75 28.98 -0.59 -22.51
N ALA A 76 29.31 -0.07 -23.70
CA ALA A 76 29.92 1.26 -23.86
C ALA A 76 28.92 2.39 -24.24
N ALA A 77 27.81 2.08 -24.92
CA ALA A 77 26.72 3.02 -25.21
C ALA A 77 25.72 3.14 -24.03
N VAL A 78 25.92 2.33 -22.99
CA VAL A 78 24.98 2.09 -21.89
C VAL A 78 24.77 3.32 -21.01
N GLY A 79 25.75 4.20 -20.83
CA GLY A 79 25.63 5.36 -19.93
C GLY A 79 24.57 6.37 -20.38
N THR A 80 24.74 6.94 -21.57
CA THR A 80 23.83 7.95 -22.13
C THR A 80 22.47 7.35 -22.52
N ALA A 81 22.45 6.12 -23.05
CA ALA A 81 21.20 5.40 -23.35
C ALA A 81 20.41 5.04 -22.08
N SER A 82 21.10 4.73 -20.98
CA SER A 82 20.49 4.47 -19.67
C SER A 82 19.80 5.73 -19.11
N PHE A 83 20.47 6.89 -19.14
CA PHE A 83 19.87 8.14 -18.68
C PHE A 83 18.70 8.58 -19.57
N LEU A 84 18.85 8.43 -20.89
CA LEU A 84 17.77 8.71 -21.83
C LEU A 84 16.54 7.86 -21.54
N THR A 85 16.73 6.56 -21.28
CA THR A 85 15.63 5.65 -20.92
C THR A 85 14.90 6.12 -19.66
N VAL A 86 15.64 6.56 -18.63
CA VAL A 86 15.05 7.15 -17.41
C VAL A 86 14.28 8.44 -17.73
N GLY A 87 14.83 9.31 -18.58
CA GLY A 87 14.19 10.54 -19.02
C GLY A 87 12.89 10.28 -19.79
N ILE A 88 12.89 9.29 -20.69
CA ILE A 88 11.72 8.88 -21.47
C ILE A 88 10.63 8.32 -20.55
N TYR A 89 10.95 7.35 -19.68
CA TYR A 89 9.96 6.82 -18.74
C TYR A 89 9.38 7.91 -17.82
N THR A 90 10.22 8.82 -17.35
CA THR A 90 9.79 9.95 -16.50
C THR A 90 8.84 10.87 -17.24
N THR A 91 9.18 11.22 -18.49
CA THR A 91 8.37 12.09 -19.34
C THR A 91 7.05 11.44 -19.69
N LEU A 92 7.05 10.18 -20.17
CA LEU A 92 5.84 9.44 -20.49
C LEU A 92 4.94 9.29 -19.25
N ALA A 93 5.48 8.90 -18.10
CA ALA A 93 4.69 8.79 -16.87
C ALA A 93 4.10 10.14 -16.41
N ALA A 94 4.74 11.26 -16.74
CA ALA A 94 4.23 12.60 -16.48
C ALA A 94 3.16 13.02 -17.52
N ILE A 95 3.37 12.73 -18.80
CA ILE A 95 2.38 12.93 -19.88
C ILE A 95 1.08 12.20 -19.53
N PHE A 96 1.15 10.91 -19.22
CA PHE A 96 -0.02 10.11 -18.85
C PHE A 96 -0.63 10.46 -17.48
N LYS A 97 0.03 11.32 -16.70
CA LYS A 97 -0.54 11.90 -15.47
C LYS A 97 -1.26 13.22 -15.74
N LEU A 98 -0.78 14.02 -16.70
CA LEU A 98 -1.25 15.39 -16.96
C LEU A 98 -2.24 15.48 -18.12
N GLY A 99 -2.09 14.64 -19.15
CA GLY A 99 -2.87 14.69 -20.37
C GLY A 99 -4.32 14.22 -20.19
N HIS A 100 -5.17 14.69 -21.09
CA HIS A 100 -6.59 14.34 -21.11
C HIS A 100 -6.80 12.94 -21.70
N ARG A 101 -7.77 12.19 -21.15
CA ARG A 101 -8.02 10.80 -21.57
C ARG A 101 -8.32 10.69 -23.06
N GLU A 102 -9.15 11.58 -23.59
CA GLU A 102 -9.56 11.61 -25.01
C GLU A 102 -8.37 11.70 -25.96
N GLU A 103 -7.35 12.44 -25.57
CA GLU A 103 -6.13 12.68 -26.35
C GLU A 103 -5.13 11.52 -26.24
N LEU A 104 -5.05 10.90 -25.06
CA LEU A 104 -4.10 9.84 -24.75
C LEU A 104 -4.58 8.44 -25.16
N LEU A 105 -5.89 8.19 -25.15
CA LEU A 105 -6.48 6.89 -25.45
C LEU A 105 -6.04 6.34 -26.84
N PRO A 106 -6.04 7.14 -27.92
CA PRO A 106 -5.56 6.68 -29.23
C PRO A 106 -4.06 6.38 -29.27
N GLN A 107 -3.27 6.88 -28.31
CA GLN A 107 -1.82 6.71 -28.29
C GLN A 107 -1.38 5.42 -27.59
N LEU A 108 -2.30 4.74 -26.88
CA LEU A 108 -1.99 3.51 -26.14
C LEU A 108 -1.50 2.38 -27.04
N VAL A 109 -1.90 2.35 -28.31
CA VAL A 109 -1.45 1.37 -29.31
C VAL A 109 0.08 1.32 -29.43
N HIS A 110 0.76 2.46 -29.24
CA HIS A 110 2.23 2.55 -29.35
C HIS A 110 2.95 1.93 -28.15
N LEU A 111 2.26 1.70 -27.04
CA LEU A 111 2.81 1.12 -25.81
C LEU A 111 2.57 -0.38 -25.68
N GLY A 112 1.96 -1.03 -26.69
CA GLY A 112 1.69 -2.47 -26.71
C GLY A 112 2.88 -3.34 -26.31
N PRO A 113 4.09 -3.14 -26.86
CA PRO A 113 5.27 -3.94 -26.49
C PRO A 113 5.72 -3.78 -25.03
N LEU A 114 5.43 -2.65 -24.39
CA LEU A 114 5.68 -2.46 -22.96
C LEU A 114 4.65 -3.24 -22.12
N ILE A 115 3.40 -3.31 -22.59
CA ILE A 115 2.29 -4.02 -21.94
C ILE A 115 2.40 -5.55 -22.13
N ALA A 116 2.97 -6.01 -23.24
CA ALA A 116 3.05 -7.44 -23.56
C ALA A 116 4.29 -8.15 -22.99
N ALA A 117 5.29 -7.44 -22.47
CA ALA A 117 6.59 -8.03 -22.09
C ALA A 117 7.01 -7.76 -20.62
N PRO A 118 6.31 -8.35 -19.63
CA PRO A 118 6.58 -8.14 -18.20
C PRO A 118 8.00 -8.52 -17.76
N ALA A 119 8.48 -9.69 -18.20
CA ALA A 119 9.78 -10.21 -17.81
C ALA A 119 10.94 -9.29 -18.24
N ALA A 120 10.78 -8.60 -19.37
CA ALA A 120 11.80 -7.67 -19.86
C ALA A 120 11.88 -6.39 -19.01
N LEU A 121 10.75 -5.87 -18.53
CA LEU A 121 10.75 -4.71 -17.64
C LEU A 121 11.29 -5.07 -16.25
N LEU A 122 10.81 -6.16 -15.66
CA LEU A 122 11.22 -6.55 -14.30
C LEU A 122 12.62 -7.18 -14.25
N GLY A 123 13.12 -7.69 -15.37
CA GLY A 123 14.50 -8.17 -15.50
C GLY A 123 15.55 -7.07 -15.68
N ASP A 124 15.15 -5.80 -15.80
CA ASP A 124 16.08 -4.69 -16.00
C ASP A 124 16.96 -4.48 -14.74
N SER A 125 18.28 -4.42 -14.92
CA SER A 125 19.24 -4.23 -13.82
C SER A 125 19.08 -2.90 -13.08
N SER A 126 18.46 -1.88 -13.69
CA SER A 126 18.21 -0.58 -13.07
C SER A 126 16.89 -0.54 -12.31
N VAL A 127 16.99 -0.47 -10.98
CA VAL A 127 15.85 -0.27 -10.07
C VAL A 127 15.00 0.95 -10.47
N VAL A 128 15.66 2.03 -10.90
CA VAL A 128 14.98 3.27 -11.33
C VAL A 128 14.12 3.02 -12.57
N ARG A 129 14.64 2.28 -13.56
CA ARG A 129 13.89 1.94 -14.78
C ARG A 129 12.72 1.01 -14.47
N ARG A 130 12.92 -0.04 -13.66
CA ARG A 130 11.82 -0.93 -13.22
C ARG A 130 10.70 -0.15 -12.54
N LYS A 131 11.05 0.68 -11.55
CA LYS A 131 10.09 1.51 -10.80
C LYS A 131 9.35 2.51 -11.69
N LEU A 132 10.04 3.15 -12.65
CA LEU A 132 9.41 4.11 -13.55
C LEU A 132 8.55 3.43 -14.62
N GLY A 133 8.96 2.27 -15.14
CA GLY A 133 8.15 1.47 -16.05
C GLY A 133 6.86 0.99 -15.39
N ILE A 134 6.94 0.44 -14.17
CA ILE A 134 5.74 0.11 -13.37
C ILE A 134 4.86 1.34 -13.16
N LYS A 135 5.47 2.50 -12.89
CA LYS A 135 4.72 3.76 -12.74
C LYS A 135 4.06 4.21 -14.04
N LEU A 136 4.68 3.98 -15.20
CA LEU A 136 4.08 4.27 -16.50
C LEU A 136 2.89 3.35 -16.78
N LEU A 137 3.07 2.03 -16.60
CA LEU A 137 1.99 1.03 -16.77
C LEU A 137 0.75 1.36 -15.94
N GLN A 138 0.93 1.81 -14.70
CA GLN A 138 -0.17 2.30 -13.87
C GLN A 138 -0.97 3.41 -14.54
N ARG A 139 -0.29 4.37 -15.16
CA ARG A 139 -0.95 5.53 -15.77
C ARG A 139 -1.64 5.14 -17.07
N VAL A 140 -1.02 4.26 -17.85
CA VAL A 140 -1.59 3.64 -19.05
C VAL A 140 -2.89 2.92 -18.71
N ALA A 141 -2.91 2.05 -17.69
CA ALA A 141 -4.13 1.38 -17.23
C ALA A 141 -5.24 2.36 -16.82
N LEU A 142 -4.88 3.47 -16.17
CA LEU A 142 -5.83 4.51 -15.78
C LEU A 142 -6.32 5.38 -16.95
N VAL A 143 -5.72 5.29 -18.15
CA VAL A 143 -6.28 5.89 -19.37
C VAL A 143 -7.27 4.93 -20.03
N PHE A 144 -6.98 3.62 -20.05
CA PHE A 144 -7.95 2.61 -20.49
C PHE A 144 -9.26 2.71 -19.68
N LEU A 145 -9.14 2.73 -18.35
CA LEU A 145 -10.29 2.76 -17.45
C LEU A 145 -10.82 4.19 -17.24
N PRO A 146 -12.10 4.49 -17.54
CA PRO A 146 -12.68 5.80 -17.27
C PRO A 146 -12.64 6.13 -15.76
N PRO A 147 -12.54 7.42 -15.37
CA PRO A 147 -12.60 7.80 -13.97
C PRO A 147 -13.95 7.40 -13.34
N ARG A 148 -13.93 6.38 -12.48
CA ARG A 148 -15.09 5.90 -11.71
C ARG A 148 -14.72 5.70 -10.25
N VAL A 149 -15.69 5.90 -9.37
CA VAL A 149 -15.63 5.42 -7.98
C VAL A 149 -16.50 4.18 -7.90
N ALA A 150 -15.90 3.02 -7.63
CA ALA A 150 -16.64 1.78 -7.46
C ALA A 150 -17.72 1.89 -6.37
N ALA A 151 -18.97 1.58 -6.71
CA ALA A 151 -20.10 1.60 -5.78
C ALA A 151 -20.01 0.46 -4.75
N TRP A 152 -19.53 -0.70 -5.19
CA TRP A 152 -19.31 -1.89 -4.35
C TRP A 152 -18.24 -1.72 -3.27
N ARG A 153 -17.43 -0.65 -3.32
CA ARG A 153 -16.34 -0.44 -2.36
C ARG A 153 -16.88 -0.34 -0.93
N TYR A 154 -16.18 -0.93 0.00
CA TYR A 154 -16.51 -0.79 1.41
C TYR A 154 -16.36 0.67 1.87
N THR A 155 -17.45 1.22 2.41
CA THR A 155 -17.47 2.55 3.00
C THR A 155 -17.76 2.46 4.49
N ARG A 156 -16.75 2.76 5.29
CA ARG A 156 -16.92 3.11 6.69
C ARG A 156 -17.78 4.37 6.74
N GLY A 157 -19.01 4.28 7.24
CA GLY A 157 -19.99 5.36 7.23
C GLY A 157 -19.40 6.71 7.66
N ALA A 158 -19.80 7.79 6.97
CA ALA A 158 -19.42 9.18 7.21
C ALA A 158 -17.91 9.53 7.18
N ARG A 159 -17.31 9.52 5.98
CA ARG A 159 -16.02 10.19 5.71
C ARG A 159 -16.10 11.72 5.58
N SER A 160 -17.31 12.26 5.55
CA SER A 160 -17.53 13.71 5.46
C SER A 160 -17.73 14.26 6.86
N LEU A 161 -16.78 15.10 7.30
CA LEU A 161 -16.92 15.92 8.50
C LEU A 161 -18.23 16.71 8.46
N LEU A 162 -18.67 17.14 7.27
CA LEU A 162 -19.91 17.86 7.03
C LEU A 162 -21.14 17.00 7.31
N LEU A 163 -21.12 15.72 6.96
CA LEU A 163 -22.20 14.78 7.30
C LEU A 163 -22.24 14.54 8.82
N ASN A 164 -21.07 14.37 9.45
CA ASN A 164 -20.96 14.22 10.91
C ASN A 164 -21.43 15.49 11.66
N LEU A 165 -21.13 16.67 11.14
CA LEU A 165 -21.60 17.95 11.69
C LEU A 165 -23.10 18.15 11.47
N ASN A 166 -23.66 17.73 10.34
CA ASN A 166 -25.10 17.82 10.07
C ASN A 166 -25.90 16.81 10.91
N LEU A 167 -25.44 15.56 11.04
CA LEU A 167 -26.03 14.56 11.94
C LEU A 167 -25.94 15.01 13.41
N GLY A 168 -24.84 15.65 13.82
CA GLY A 168 -24.72 16.28 15.13
C GLY A 168 -25.62 17.52 15.31
N GLY A 169 -25.91 18.24 14.22
CA GLY A 169 -26.82 19.39 14.20
C GLY A 169 -28.29 19.00 14.30
N GLU A 170 -28.71 17.90 13.68
CA GLU A 170 -30.08 17.38 13.76
C GLU A 170 -30.39 16.77 15.15
N LEU A 171 -29.41 16.13 15.78
CA LEU A 171 -29.50 15.70 17.19
C LEU A 171 -29.49 16.89 18.17
N GLY A 172 -28.86 18.02 17.81
CA GLY A 172 -28.87 19.25 18.59
C GLY A 172 -30.17 20.06 18.47
N ALA A 173 -30.88 19.95 17.35
CA ALA A 173 -32.14 20.67 17.10
C ALA A 173 -33.33 20.11 17.89
N LEU A 174 -33.24 18.87 18.38
CA LEU A 174 -34.27 18.23 19.22
C LEU A 174 -34.04 18.45 20.74
N ALA A 175 -32.97 19.15 21.13
CA ALA A 175 -32.63 19.43 22.53
C ALA A 175 -32.67 20.94 22.88
N GLY A 176 -33.39 21.73 22.09
CA GLY A 176 -33.52 23.19 22.27
C GLY A 176 -34.75 23.61 23.09
N ALA A 177 -34.83 23.22 24.36
CA ALA A 177 -35.67 23.89 25.36
C ALA A 177 -35.23 23.52 26.79
N ASP A 178 -34.11 24.08 27.26
CA ASP A 178 -34.04 24.95 28.44
C ASP A 178 -32.59 25.25 28.81
N ALA A 179 -32.35 26.47 29.26
CA ALA A 179 -31.03 27.00 29.59
C ALA A 179 -30.58 26.60 31.01
N GLY A 180 -29.29 26.27 31.18
CA GLY A 180 -28.63 26.37 32.48
C GLY A 180 -27.44 25.45 32.74
N ALA A 181 -26.23 26.03 32.71
CA ALA A 181 -24.98 25.59 33.36
C ALA A 181 -24.21 24.37 32.80
N ALA A 182 -22.90 24.57 32.59
CA ALA A 182 -21.89 23.55 32.28
C ALA A 182 -21.04 23.23 33.54
N PRO A 183 -20.03 22.33 33.45
CA PRO A 183 -20.02 20.86 33.36
C PRO A 183 -19.42 20.28 34.70
N PRO A 184 -18.97 19.01 34.94
CA PRO A 184 -18.35 18.03 34.02
C PRO A 184 -18.72 16.53 34.22
N GLY A 185 -18.30 15.70 33.25
CA GLY A 185 -18.10 14.26 33.45
C GLY A 185 -19.09 13.35 32.71
N GLY A 186 -18.72 12.91 31.50
CA GLY A 186 -19.49 11.94 30.72
C GLY A 186 -18.87 10.54 30.77
N LYS A 187 -19.24 9.76 31.80
CA LYS A 187 -19.38 8.30 31.66
C LYS A 187 -20.80 8.04 31.13
N GLY A 188 -20.95 7.12 30.18
CA GLY A 188 -22.24 6.60 29.73
C GLY A 188 -22.01 5.67 28.55
N ALA A 189 -21.88 4.36 28.79
CA ALA A 189 -22.98 3.41 28.95
C ALA A 189 -23.62 3.09 27.60
N ALA A 190 -23.34 1.86 27.17
CA ALA A 190 -23.95 1.19 26.04
C ALA A 190 -25.47 1.13 26.19
N ALA A 191 -26.18 1.41 25.10
CA ALA A 191 -27.52 0.89 24.88
C ALA A 191 -27.47 0.03 23.62
N ALA A 192 -27.80 -1.24 23.80
CA ALA A 192 -27.93 -2.23 22.76
C ALA A 192 -29.11 -1.89 21.84
N ALA A 193 -28.88 -1.97 20.54
CA ALA A 193 -29.93 -2.25 19.56
C ALA A 193 -29.40 -3.36 18.65
N ALA A 194 -29.91 -4.56 18.88
CA ALA A 194 -29.76 -5.69 17.99
C ALA A 194 -30.73 -5.55 16.81
N GLY A 195 -30.30 -5.99 15.63
CA GLY A 195 -31.15 -6.26 14.47
C GLY A 195 -31.35 -5.06 13.54
N GLU A 196 -30.66 -5.04 12.41
CA GLU A 196 -31.19 -5.54 11.14
C GLU A 196 -30.14 -5.38 10.04
N ALA A 197 -29.93 -6.48 9.31
CA ALA A 197 -29.19 -6.46 8.07
C ALA A 197 -29.99 -5.66 7.04
N ALA A 198 -29.54 -4.44 6.73
CA ALA A 198 -30.08 -3.68 5.61
C ALA A 198 -29.32 -4.04 4.33
N ALA A 199 -29.78 -5.13 3.71
CA ALA A 199 -29.85 -5.18 2.25
C ALA A 199 -30.81 -4.06 1.79
N GLY A 200 -30.45 -3.33 0.74
CA GLY A 200 -31.33 -2.35 0.11
C GLY A 200 -30.70 -0.99 -0.12
N ALA A 201 -29.89 -0.89 -1.17
CA ALA A 201 -29.84 0.31 -2.01
C ALA A 201 -30.06 -0.15 -3.46
N GLU A 202 -31.29 -0.61 -3.74
CA GLU A 202 -31.78 -0.66 -5.11
C GLU A 202 -32.09 0.78 -5.55
N GLY A 203 -31.36 1.25 -6.56
CA GLY A 203 -31.55 2.59 -7.12
C GLY A 203 -30.25 3.17 -7.66
N GLY A 204 -29.77 2.63 -8.77
CA GLY A 204 -28.68 3.23 -9.53
C GLY A 204 -28.23 2.31 -10.66
N GLU A 205 -28.90 2.45 -11.81
CA GLU A 205 -28.48 2.10 -13.17
C GLU A 205 -27.69 0.79 -13.30
N GLU A 206 -28.31 -0.21 -13.94
CA GLU A 206 -27.70 -1.45 -14.45
C GLU A 206 -26.21 -1.21 -14.74
N GLU A 207 -25.35 -1.89 -13.98
CA GLU A 207 -23.91 -1.78 -14.16
C GLU A 207 -23.61 -2.01 -15.64
N GLU A 208 -23.19 -0.96 -16.37
CA GLU A 208 -22.36 -1.22 -17.54
C GLU A 208 -21.15 -1.98 -16.99
N GLU A 209 -21.22 -3.32 -17.08
CA GLU A 209 -20.08 -4.22 -17.18
C GLU A 209 -19.29 -3.79 -18.41
N GLY A 210 -18.69 -2.61 -18.34
CA GLY A 210 -17.79 -2.12 -19.35
C GLY A 210 -16.66 -3.12 -19.43
N LEU A 211 -16.59 -3.84 -20.55
CA LEU A 211 -15.54 -4.81 -20.85
C LEU A 211 -14.20 -4.19 -20.48
N VAL A 212 -13.54 -4.78 -19.47
CA VAL A 212 -12.20 -4.36 -19.09
C VAL A 212 -11.27 -4.79 -20.23
N PRO A 213 -10.50 -3.88 -20.85
CA PRO A 213 -9.61 -4.26 -21.93
C PRO A 213 -8.56 -5.26 -21.44
N GLU A 214 -8.25 -6.30 -22.23
CA GLU A 214 -7.22 -7.31 -21.95
C GLU A 214 -5.88 -6.67 -21.55
N ALA A 215 -5.54 -5.54 -22.17
CA ALA A 215 -4.34 -4.77 -21.82
C ALA A 215 -4.29 -4.34 -20.35
N VAL A 216 -5.42 -4.08 -19.70
CA VAL A 216 -5.50 -3.75 -18.27
C VAL A 216 -5.20 -4.98 -17.41
N GLU A 217 -5.70 -6.14 -17.79
CA GLU A 217 -5.42 -7.41 -17.12
C GLU A 217 -3.93 -7.75 -17.21
N SER A 218 -3.35 -7.66 -18.42
CA SER A 218 -1.90 -7.85 -18.60
C SER A 218 -1.11 -6.88 -17.71
N ILE A 219 -1.52 -5.61 -17.62
CA ILE A 219 -0.89 -4.63 -16.73
C ILE A 219 -1.01 -5.05 -15.26
N LEU A 220 -2.19 -5.48 -14.81
CA LEU A 220 -2.40 -5.95 -13.42
C LEU A 220 -1.50 -7.14 -13.10
N GLU A 221 -1.38 -8.12 -14.00
CA GLU A 221 -0.47 -9.25 -13.87
C GLU A 221 1.00 -8.78 -13.74
N GLN A 222 1.41 -7.80 -14.54
CA GLN A 222 2.77 -7.23 -14.40
C GLN A 222 2.97 -6.57 -13.03
N LEU A 223 1.96 -5.86 -12.52
CA LEU A 223 2.04 -5.20 -11.22
C LEU A 223 2.08 -6.24 -10.10
N LEU A 224 1.29 -7.32 -10.18
CA LEU A 224 1.33 -8.44 -9.24
C LEU A 224 2.70 -9.13 -9.25
N SER A 225 3.30 -9.31 -10.43
CA SER A 225 4.69 -9.77 -10.56
C SER A 225 5.69 -8.77 -9.96
N GLY A 226 5.47 -7.47 -10.15
CA GLY A 226 6.29 -6.41 -9.56
C GLY A 226 6.19 -6.33 -8.03
N LEU A 227 5.20 -6.97 -7.39
CA LEU A 227 5.17 -7.14 -5.94
C LEU A 227 6.24 -8.12 -5.43
N ARG A 228 6.82 -8.95 -6.31
CA ARG A 228 7.90 -9.89 -5.98
C ARG A 228 9.31 -9.33 -6.18
N ASP A 229 9.43 -8.10 -6.73
CA ASP A 229 10.70 -7.46 -7.06
C ASP A 229 11.66 -7.41 -5.86
N SER A 230 12.97 -7.47 -6.09
CA SER A 230 14.01 -7.37 -5.04
C SER A 230 13.96 -6.05 -4.28
N ASP A 231 13.56 -4.96 -4.95
CA ASP A 231 13.65 -3.61 -4.44
C ASP A 231 12.30 -3.07 -3.95
N THR A 232 12.30 -2.60 -2.71
CA THR A 232 11.09 -2.08 -2.03
C THR A 232 10.41 -0.97 -2.83
N VAL A 233 11.18 -0.11 -3.51
CA VAL A 233 10.62 1.01 -4.30
C VAL A 233 9.80 0.55 -5.50
N VAL A 234 10.13 -0.62 -6.08
CA VAL A 234 9.36 -1.23 -7.16
C VAL A 234 8.09 -1.85 -6.58
N ARG A 235 8.22 -2.68 -5.53
CA ARG A 235 7.07 -3.29 -4.83
C ARG A 235 6.04 -2.25 -4.38
N TRP A 236 6.51 -1.14 -3.81
CA TRP A 236 5.66 -0.02 -3.39
C TRP A 236 4.99 0.70 -4.56
N SER A 237 5.71 0.87 -5.68
CA SER A 237 5.12 1.42 -6.90
C SER A 237 3.98 0.51 -7.37
N SER A 238 4.23 -0.81 -7.47
CA SER A 238 3.25 -1.82 -7.88
C SER A 238 2.02 -1.84 -6.98
N ALA A 239 2.18 -1.89 -5.65
CA ALA A 239 1.08 -1.87 -4.68
C ALA A 239 0.19 -0.62 -4.83
N LYS A 240 0.80 0.56 -4.99
CA LYS A 240 0.06 1.81 -5.26
C LYS A 240 -0.68 1.79 -6.58
N GLY A 241 -0.11 1.10 -7.58
CA GLY A 241 -0.70 0.88 -8.87
C GLY A 241 -1.96 0.03 -8.78
N ILE A 242 -1.83 -1.15 -8.17
CA ILE A 242 -2.92 -2.09 -7.90
C ILE A 242 -4.08 -1.36 -7.24
N GLY A 243 -3.85 -0.71 -6.11
CA GLY A 243 -4.92 0.02 -5.42
C GLY A 243 -5.59 1.13 -6.25
N ARG A 244 -4.91 1.74 -7.22
CA ARG A 244 -5.52 2.76 -8.11
C ARG A 244 -6.34 2.14 -9.24
N ILE A 245 -5.82 1.08 -9.85
CA ILE A 245 -6.47 0.40 -10.98
C ILE A 245 -7.70 -0.36 -10.46
N THR A 246 -7.54 -1.14 -9.39
CA THR A 246 -8.63 -1.91 -8.75
C THR A 246 -9.82 -1.03 -8.38
N ASN A 247 -9.60 0.23 -7.99
CA ASN A 247 -10.68 1.17 -7.66
C ASN A 247 -11.60 1.53 -8.83
N ARG A 248 -11.25 1.14 -10.07
CA ARG A 248 -12.04 1.38 -11.28
C ARG A 248 -12.60 0.10 -11.89
N LEU A 249 -12.23 -1.07 -11.37
CA LEU A 249 -12.68 -2.36 -11.88
C LEU A 249 -14.10 -2.70 -11.40
N PRO A 250 -14.82 -3.56 -12.14
CA PRO A 250 -15.97 -4.30 -11.62
C PRO A 250 -15.59 -5.13 -10.38
N LEU A 251 -16.60 -5.51 -9.59
CA LEU A 251 -16.38 -6.21 -8.32
C LEU A 251 -15.62 -7.53 -8.50
N GLU A 252 -15.99 -8.35 -9.49
CA GLU A 252 -15.39 -9.67 -9.71
C GLU A 252 -13.88 -9.57 -9.96
N LEU A 253 -13.47 -8.78 -10.95
CA LEU A 253 -12.06 -8.54 -11.25
C LEU A 253 -11.30 -7.85 -10.11
N ALA A 254 -11.99 -7.01 -9.33
CA ALA A 254 -11.37 -6.40 -8.17
C ALA A 254 -11.09 -7.42 -7.06
N ASP A 255 -11.99 -8.38 -6.85
CA ASP A 255 -11.83 -9.46 -5.89
C ASP A 255 -10.75 -10.46 -6.34
N ASP A 256 -10.61 -10.74 -7.64
CA ASP A 256 -9.50 -11.53 -8.18
C ASP A 256 -8.13 -10.88 -7.88
N VAL A 257 -8.04 -9.55 -8.00
CA VAL A 257 -6.82 -8.81 -7.65
C VAL A 257 -6.53 -8.88 -6.14
N VAL A 258 -7.55 -8.91 -5.30
CA VAL A 258 -7.38 -9.16 -3.86
C VAL A 258 -6.83 -10.58 -3.65
N GLY A 259 -7.41 -11.60 -4.31
CA GLY A 259 -6.93 -12.99 -4.28
C GLY A 259 -5.45 -13.10 -4.66
N GLY A 260 -5.05 -12.52 -5.79
CA GLY A 260 -3.65 -12.52 -6.22
C GLY A 260 -2.70 -11.80 -5.26
N ALA A 261 -3.18 -10.81 -4.50
CA ALA A 261 -2.40 -10.17 -3.44
C ALA A 261 -2.27 -11.05 -2.17
N VAL A 262 -3.28 -11.89 -1.88
CA VAL A 262 -3.27 -12.85 -0.77
C VAL A 262 -2.37 -14.04 -1.08
N ASP A 263 -2.36 -14.53 -2.33
CA ASP A 263 -1.52 -15.64 -2.77
C ASP A 263 -0.02 -15.37 -2.59
N LEU A 264 0.39 -14.11 -2.62
CA LEU A 264 1.77 -13.69 -2.30
C LEU A 264 2.21 -14.00 -0.86
N LEU A 265 1.26 -14.28 0.04
CA LEU A 265 1.50 -14.66 1.43
C LEU A 265 1.39 -16.19 1.61
N ALA A 266 1.61 -16.96 0.55
CA ALA A 266 1.72 -18.41 0.61
C ALA A 266 3.05 -18.85 1.26
N PRO A 267 3.09 -19.99 1.98
CA PRO A 267 4.29 -20.44 2.69
C PRO A 267 5.53 -20.70 1.81
N ASP A 268 5.32 -21.04 0.53
CA ASP A 268 6.34 -21.31 -0.47
C ASP A 268 6.90 -20.04 -1.16
N GLU A 269 6.27 -18.89 -0.92
CA GLU A 269 6.70 -17.61 -1.47
C GLU A 269 7.90 -17.01 -0.73
N GLN A 270 8.66 -16.19 -1.45
CA GLN A 270 9.84 -15.51 -0.90
C GLN A 270 9.46 -14.27 -0.06
N ALA A 271 10.38 -13.82 0.81
CA ALA A 271 10.13 -12.69 1.71
C ALA A 271 9.73 -11.38 0.97
N SER A 272 10.27 -11.14 -0.23
CA SER A 272 9.88 -9.97 -1.03
C SER A 272 8.42 -10.06 -1.49
N ALA A 273 7.92 -11.24 -1.84
CA ALA A 273 6.52 -11.48 -2.22
C ALA A 273 5.58 -11.22 -1.03
N TRP A 274 5.87 -11.79 0.14
CA TRP A 274 5.12 -11.53 1.38
C TRP A 274 5.05 -10.04 1.72
N HIS A 275 6.18 -9.35 1.60
CA HIS A 275 6.24 -7.90 1.79
C HIS A 275 5.39 -7.14 0.76
N GLY A 276 5.51 -7.50 -0.53
CA GLY A 276 4.71 -6.90 -1.61
C GLY A 276 3.21 -7.11 -1.40
N GLY A 277 2.80 -8.32 -1.06
CA GLY A 277 1.41 -8.66 -0.73
C GLY A 277 0.89 -7.84 0.46
N CYS A 278 1.66 -7.70 1.55
CA CYS A 278 1.29 -6.82 2.66
C CYS A 278 1.10 -5.36 2.21
N LEU A 279 2.00 -4.81 1.38
CA LEU A 279 1.84 -3.46 0.85
C LEU A 279 0.57 -3.32 0.01
N ALA A 280 0.27 -4.30 -0.85
CA ALA A 280 -0.92 -4.30 -1.69
C ALA A 280 -2.20 -4.38 -0.85
N LEU A 281 -2.28 -5.30 0.12
CA LEU A 281 -3.41 -5.43 1.03
C LEU A 281 -3.68 -4.15 1.81
N ALA A 282 -2.63 -3.46 2.29
CA ALA A 282 -2.79 -2.17 2.94
C ALA A 282 -3.31 -1.10 1.96
N GLU A 283 -2.80 -1.04 0.73
CA GLU A 283 -3.29 -0.09 -0.29
C GLU A 283 -4.75 -0.35 -0.69
N LEU A 284 -5.16 -1.61 -0.80
CA LEU A 284 -6.52 -2.06 -1.08
C LEU A 284 -7.47 -1.70 0.07
N ALA A 285 -7.12 -2.06 1.30
CA ALA A 285 -7.93 -1.77 2.50
C ALA A 285 -8.15 -0.26 2.70
N ARG A 286 -7.11 0.57 2.60
CA ARG A 286 -7.23 2.04 2.76
C ARG A 286 -8.16 2.69 1.74
N ARG A 287 -8.46 2.02 0.62
CA ARG A 287 -9.38 2.50 -0.43
C ARG A 287 -10.78 1.91 -0.32
N GLY A 288 -11.01 0.95 0.60
CA GLY A 288 -12.26 0.21 0.70
C GLY A 288 -12.40 -0.90 -0.34
N LEU A 289 -11.28 -1.34 -0.93
CA LEU A 289 -11.28 -2.35 -2.00
C LEU A 289 -11.13 -3.77 -1.46
N LEU A 290 -10.67 -3.91 -0.21
CA LEU A 290 -10.73 -5.16 0.53
C LEU A 290 -12.06 -5.23 1.27
N LEU A 291 -12.95 -6.12 0.85
CA LEU A 291 -14.28 -6.25 1.46
C LEU A 291 -14.24 -7.06 2.76
N PRO A 292 -15.15 -6.78 3.73
CA PRO A 292 -15.25 -7.52 4.99
C PRO A 292 -15.33 -9.04 4.83
N ALA A 293 -16.00 -9.52 3.78
CA ALA A 293 -16.16 -10.95 3.48
C ALA A 293 -14.82 -11.69 3.29
N ARG A 294 -13.76 -10.99 2.86
CA ARG A 294 -12.41 -11.55 2.69
C ARG A 294 -11.60 -11.57 3.99
N LEU A 295 -12.02 -10.87 5.05
CA LEU A 295 -11.24 -10.79 6.29
C LEU A 295 -10.95 -12.15 6.95
N PRO A 296 -11.89 -13.12 7.02
CA PRO A 296 -11.61 -14.44 7.57
C PRO A 296 -10.46 -15.18 6.86
N GLU A 297 -10.24 -14.92 5.58
CA GLU A 297 -9.15 -15.50 4.78
C GLU A 297 -7.85 -14.67 4.91
N VAL A 298 -7.96 -13.34 4.86
CA VAL A 298 -6.81 -12.42 4.84
C VAL A 298 -6.13 -12.32 6.21
N LEU A 299 -6.90 -12.24 7.29
CA LEU A 299 -6.35 -12.05 8.64
C LEU A 299 -5.34 -13.13 9.06
N PRO A 300 -5.62 -14.43 8.90
CA PRO A 300 -4.64 -15.48 9.20
C PRO A 300 -3.32 -15.33 8.44
N ARG A 301 -3.36 -14.85 7.19
CA ARG A 301 -2.17 -14.58 6.38
C ARG A 301 -1.37 -13.39 6.93
N VAL A 302 -2.06 -12.31 7.31
CA VAL A 302 -1.44 -11.13 7.93
C VAL A 302 -0.83 -11.48 9.29
N VAL A 303 -1.50 -12.32 10.10
CA VAL A 303 -0.96 -12.82 11.38
C VAL A 303 0.28 -13.68 11.16
N SER A 304 0.32 -14.51 10.12
CA SER A 304 1.54 -15.23 9.73
C SER A 304 2.66 -14.24 9.34
N ALA A 305 2.33 -13.18 8.61
CA ALA A 305 3.29 -12.15 8.19
C ALA A 305 3.87 -11.35 9.37
N LEU A 306 3.07 -11.07 10.40
CA LEU A 306 3.53 -10.46 11.67
C LEU A 306 4.61 -11.28 12.38
N HIS A 307 4.59 -12.60 12.19
CA HIS A 307 5.52 -13.54 12.79
C HIS A 307 6.55 -14.09 11.79
N TYR A 308 6.67 -13.49 10.60
CA TYR A 308 7.61 -13.92 9.57
C TYR A 308 9.05 -13.63 10.02
N ASP A 309 9.69 -14.63 10.63
CA ASP A 309 11.07 -14.57 11.15
C ASP A 309 11.82 -15.84 10.73
N VAL A 310 12.29 -15.87 9.48
CA VAL A 310 12.90 -17.07 8.90
C VAL A 310 14.42 -17.06 9.17
N PRO A 311 14.96 -18.04 9.90
CA PRO A 311 16.39 -18.11 10.18
C PRO A 311 17.21 -18.38 8.90
N ARG A 312 18.27 -17.61 8.71
CA ARG A 312 19.24 -17.71 7.61
C ARG A 312 20.66 -17.61 8.18
N GLY A 313 21.22 -18.75 8.57
CA GLY A 313 22.53 -18.82 9.22
C GLY A 313 22.54 -18.04 10.54
N THR A 314 23.38 -17.01 10.62
CA THR A 314 23.51 -16.11 11.79
C THR A 314 22.64 -14.86 11.68
N THR A 315 21.66 -14.84 10.79
CA THR A 315 20.71 -13.75 10.62
C THR A 315 19.29 -14.29 10.47
N SER A 316 18.28 -13.43 10.50
CA SER A 316 16.94 -13.79 10.04
C SER A 316 16.44 -12.84 8.96
N VAL A 317 15.60 -13.38 8.09
CA VAL A 317 14.93 -12.65 7.03
C VAL A 317 13.48 -12.45 7.43
N GLY A 318 12.97 -11.23 7.29
CA GLY A 318 11.56 -10.95 7.59
C GLY A 318 11.28 -9.62 8.27
N THR A 319 12.29 -8.86 8.69
CA THR A 319 12.08 -7.55 9.34
C THR A 319 11.16 -6.63 8.54
N HIS A 320 11.38 -6.54 7.24
CA HIS A 320 10.54 -5.75 6.34
C HIS A 320 9.13 -6.35 6.21
N VAL A 321 8.98 -7.68 6.15
CA VAL A 321 7.66 -8.35 6.09
C VAL A 321 6.84 -8.03 7.33
N ARG A 322 7.42 -8.18 8.52
CA ARG A 322 6.77 -7.88 9.80
C ARG A 322 6.38 -6.41 9.93
N ASP A 323 7.24 -5.50 9.50
CA ASP A 323 6.95 -4.06 9.44
C ASP A 323 5.78 -3.76 8.49
N ALA A 324 5.76 -4.37 7.29
CA ALA A 324 4.66 -4.24 6.35
C ALA A 324 3.35 -4.85 6.88
N ALA A 325 3.41 -5.96 7.62
CA ALA A 325 2.25 -6.56 8.28
C ALA A 325 1.69 -5.66 9.39
N CYS A 326 2.55 -4.95 10.14
CA CYS A 326 2.12 -3.91 11.07
C CYS A 326 1.40 -2.77 10.33
N TYR A 327 1.91 -2.37 9.15
CA TYR A 327 1.24 -1.39 8.30
C TYR A 327 -0.15 -1.86 7.82
N VAL A 328 -0.31 -3.15 7.50
CA VAL A 328 -1.63 -3.74 7.20
C VAL A 328 -2.57 -3.63 8.40
N CYS A 329 -2.11 -4.03 9.59
CA CYS A 329 -2.92 -3.94 10.82
C CYS A 329 -3.34 -2.51 11.14
N TRP A 330 -2.45 -1.54 10.93
CA TRP A 330 -2.76 -0.11 11.04
C TRP A 330 -3.77 0.35 9.98
N ALA A 331 -3.64 -0.12 8.74
CA ALA A 331 -4.58 0.18 7.67
C ALA A 331 -5.97 -0.39 7.96
N PHE A 332 -6.07 -1.61 8.50
CA PHE A 332 -7.34 -2.25 8.87
C PHE A 332 -8.07 -1.48 9.96
N ALA A 333 -7.36 -1.02 10.99
CA ALA A 333 -7.93 -0.19 12.05
C ALA A 333 -8.66 1.06 11.50
N ARG A 334 -8.15 1.62 10.41
CA ARG A 334 -8.70 2.81 9.75
C ARG A 334 -9.78 2.47 8.73
N ALA A 335 -9.60 1.35 8.02
CA ALA A 335 -10.47 0.94 6.95
C ALA A 335 -11.81 0.45 7.48
N PHE A 336 -11.82 -0.40 8.51
CA PHE A 336 -13.00 -1.16 8.95
C PHE A 336 -13.64 -0.60 10.24
N ASP A 337 -14.96 -0.75 10.34
CA ASP A 337 -15.73 -0.45 11.55
C ASP A 337 -15.53 -1.49 12.67
N ALA A 338 -15.82 -1.06 13.90
CA ALA A 338 -15.70 -1.88 15.11
C ALA A 338 -16.48 -3.20 15.03
N ALA A 339 -17.70 -3.17 14.49
CA ALA A 339 -18.51 -4.37 14.32
C ALA A 339 -17.87 -5.39 13.37
N VAL A 340 -17.23 -4.93 12.29
CA VAL A 340 -16.53 -5.79 11.32
C VAL A 340 -15.26 -6.37 11.92
N MET A 341 -14.52 -5.58 12.70
CA MET A 341 -13.27 -6.03 13.31
C MET A 341 -13.47 -6.88 14.56
N ALA A 342 -14.62 -6.79 15.24
CA ALA A 342 -14.89 -7.45 16.52
C ALA A 342 -14.50 -8.95 16.56
N PRO A 343 -14.81 -9.79 15.55
CA PRO A 343 -14.43 -11.21 15.55
C PRO A 343 -12.91 -11.45 15.50
N HIS A 344 -12.15 -10.46 15.03
CA HIS A 344 -10.71 -10.57 14.76
C HIS A 344 -9.84 -9.90 15.83
N VAL A 345 -10.45 -9.11 16.72
CA VAL A 345 -9.74 -8.28 17.71
C VAL A 345 -8.85 -9.11 18.63
N ALA A 346 -9.35 -10.23 19.17
CA ALA A 346 -8.58 -11.05 20.09
C ALA A 346 -7.29 -11.58 19.44
N GLN A 347 -7.40 -12.14 18.23
CA GLN A 347 -6.25 -12.68 17.48
C GLN A 347 -5.26 -11.59 17.10
N LEU A 348 -5.73 -10.44 16.63
CA LEU A 348 -4.88 -9.29 16.28
C LEU A 348 -4.17 -8.72 17.50
N ALA A 349 -4.90 -8.53 18.61
CA ALA A 349 -4.34 -7.99 19.84
C ALA A 349 -3.22 -8.89 20.36
N GLN A 350 -3.47 -10.20 20.47
CA GLN A 350 -2.46 -11.16 20.93
C GLN A 350 -1.23 -11.18 20.00
N SER A 351 -1.44 -11.21 18.69
CA SER A 351 -0.35 -11.25 17.70
C SER A 351 0.48 -9.98 17.70
N LEU A 352 -0.16 -8.80 17.70
CA LEU A 352 0.54 -7.52 17.76
C LEU A 352 1.32 -7.38 19.07
N LEU A 353 0.76 -7.80 20.20
CA LEU A 353 1.45 -7.69 21.49
C LEU A 353 2.65 -8.62 21.61
N VAL A 354 2.60 -9.80 20.99
CA VAL A 354 3.78 -10.67 20.82
C VAL A 354 4.88 -9.94 20.06
N VAL A 355 4.55 -9.27 18.95
CA VAL A 355 5.53 -8.49 18.17
C VAL A 355 6.05 -7.29 18.96
N VAL A 356 5.17 -6.55 19.64
CA VAL A 356 5.53 -5.41 20.51
C VAL A 356 6.59 -5.79 21.53
N THR A 357 6.48 -6.95 22.17
CA THR A 357 7.42 -7.36 23.22
C THR A 357 8.64 -8.09 22.69
N PHE A 358 8.45 -9.00 21.75
CA PHE A 358 9.43 -10.05 21.44
C PHE A 358 10.12 -9.90 20.09
N ASP A 359 9.76 -8.93 19.27
CA ASP A 359 10.51 -8.66 18.04
C ASP A 359 11.94 -8.19 18.38
N ARG A 360 12.90 -8.70 17.62
CA ARG A 360 14.31 -8.33 17.78
C ARG A 360 14.54 -6.88 17.38
N GLU A 361 13.86 -6.45 16.32
CA GLU A 361 14.11 -5.17 15.66
C GLU A 361 13.23 -4.06 16.26
N VAL A 362 13.88 -2.95 16.63
CA VAL A 362 13.22 -1.86 17.37
C VAL A 362 12.14 -1.15 16.55
N ASN A 363 12.36 -1.01 15.25
CA ASN A 363 11.38 -0.41 14.33
C ASN A 363 10.12 -1.27 14.26
N VAL A 364 10.24 -2.60 14.23
CA VAL A 364 9.09 -3.52 14.15
C VAL A 364 8.29 -3.49 15.46
N ARG A 365 8.95 -3.50 16.63
CA ARG A 365 8.25 -3.34 17.93
C ARG A 365 7.43 -2.04 17.97
N ARG A 366 8.01 -0.94 17.49
CA ARG A 366 7.35 0.37 17.44
C ARG A 366 6.21 0.42 16.41
N ALA A 367 6.40 -0.19 15.24
CA ALA A 367 5.36 -0.30 14.23
C ALA A 367 4.17 -1.12 14.75
N ALA A 368 4.42 -2.23 15.43
CA ALA A 368 3.38 -3.05 16.06
C ALA A 368 2.64 -2.28 17.17
N SER A 369 3.35 -1.52 18.00
CA SER A 369 2.72 -0.68 19.03
C SER A 369 1.87 0.43 18.44
N ALA A 370 2.34 1.10 17.38
CA ALA A 370 1.55 2.09 16.65
C ALA A 370 0.29 1.48 16.01
N ALA A 371 0.40 0.29 15.42
CA ALA A 371 -0.74 -0.44 14.87
C ALA A 371 -1.74 -0.86 15.97
N PHE A 372 -1.24 -1.33 17.12
CA PHE A 372 -2.06 -1.65 18.29
C PHE A 372 -2.78 -0.41 18.82
N GLN A 373 -2.07 0.70 18.98
CA GLN A 373 -2.65 1.98 19.42
C GLN A 373 -3.74 2.50 18.48
N GLU A 374 -3.53 2.42 17.17
CA GLU A 374 -4.56 2.82 16.18
C GLU A 374 -5.82 1.95 16.32
N ASN A 375 -5.64 0.65 16.56
CA ASN A 375 -6.75 -0.27 16.79
C ASN A 375 -7.48 0.03 18.10
N VAL A 376 -6.77 0.24 19.21
CA VAL A 376 -7.37 0.65 20.49
C VAL A 376 -8.22 1.91 20.31
N GLY A 377 -7.69 2.93 19.64
CA GLY A 377 -8.38 4.21 19.47
C GLY A 377 -9.58 4.17 18.51
N ARG A 378 -9.64 3.23 17.56
CA ARG A 378 -10.70 3.17 16.53
C ARG A 378 -11.71 2.07 16.69
N GLN A 379 -11.32 0.98 17.34
CA GLN A 379 -12.14 -0.21 17.49
C GLN A 379 -12.73 -0.30 18.91
N GLY A 380 -12.04 0.26 19.93
CA GLY A 380 -12.54 0.37 21.31
C GLY A 380 -12.64 -0.96 22.08
N SER A 381 -12.62 -2.11 21.39
CA SER A 381 -12.84 -3.44 21.96
C SER A 381 -11.55 -4.19 22.34
N PHE A 382 -10.44 -3.48 22.54
CA PHE A 382 -9.15 -4.08 22.92
C PHE A 382 -9.01 -4.12 24.45
N PRO A 383 -9.00 -5.32 25.08
CA PRO A 383 -8.86 -5.45 26.53
C PRO A 383 -7.64 -4.69 27.07
N HIS A 384 -7.82 -3.90 28.13
CA HIS A 384 -6.74 -3.09 28.74
C HIS A 384 -6.00 -2.15 27.76
N GLY A 385 -6.58 -1.84 26.60
CA GLY A 385 -5.86 -1.20 25.49
C GLY A 385 -5.17 0.11 25.85
N ILE A 386 -5.83 1.00 26.60
CA ILE A 386 -5.25 2.29 27.01
C ILE A 386 -4.05 2.08 27.93
N GLU A 387 -4.21 1.23 28.95
CA GLU A 387 -3.14 0.92 29.92
C GLU A 387 -1.91 0.31 29.21
N ILE A 388 -2.16 -0.60 28.26
CA ILE A 388 -1.11 -1.23 27.46
C ILE A 388 -0.38 -0.19 26.60
N VAL A 389 -1.10 0.69 25.90
CA VAL A 389 -0.49 1.74 25.07
C VAL A 389 0.38 2.68 25.91
N THR A 390 -0.06 3.04 27.11
CA THR A 390 0.74 3.86 28.04
C THR A 390 1.98 3.13 28.52
N ARG A 391 1.90 1.82 28.79
CA ARG A 391 3.04 1.05 29.32
C ARG A 391 4.04 0.63 28.24
N ALA A 392 3.56 0.33 27.04
CA ALA A 392 4.32 -0.09 25.87
C ALA A 392 4.57 1.09 24.91
N ASP A 393 4.98 2.23 25.47
CA ASP A 393 5.23 3.45 24.71
C ASP A 393 6.52 3.40 23.85
N TYR A 394 6.72 4.45 23.05
CA TYR A 394 7.86 4.58 22.14
C TYR A 394 9.23 4.44 22.80
N PHE A 395 9.37 4.92 24.05
CA PHE A 395 10.62 4.87 24.81
C PHE A 395 10.83 3.49 25.43
N ALA A 396 9.79 2.93 26.02
CA ALA A 396 9.81 1.61 26.62
C ALA A 396 10.19 0.53 25.60
N LEU A 397 9.69 0.64 24.37
CA LEU A 397 9.99 -0.32 23.30
C LEU A 397 11.34 -0.07 22.61
N GLY A 398 12.00 1.05 22.89
CA GLY A 398 13.33 1.36 22.37
C GLY A 398 14.39 0.36 22.81
N SER A 399 14.28 -0.18 24.02
CA SER A 399 15.21 -1.16 24.60
C SER A 399 14.62 -2.57 24.58
N ARG A 400 15.31 -3.50 23.91
CA ARG A 400 14.91 -4.92 23.85
C ARG A 400 14.85 -5.57 25.25
N PRO A 401 15.84 -5.39 26.15
CA PRO A 401 15.70 -5.83 27.54
C PRO A 401 14.48 -5.24 28.26
N ASN A 402 14.17 -3.95 28.06
CA ASN A 402 13.00 -3.34 28.69
C ASN A 402 11.68 -3.93 28.15
N ALA A 403 11.59 -4.18 26.84
CA ALA A 403 10.44 -4.84 26.23
C ALA A 403 10.22 -6.26 26.82
N TYR A 404 11.29 -7.05 26.96
CA TYR A 404 11.22 -8.41 27.50
C TYR A 404 11.00 -8.47 29.02
N LEU A 405 11.65 -7.61 29.79
CA LEU A 405 11.73 -7.75 31.25
C LEU A 405 10.78 -6.81 32.01
N ARG A 406 10.17 -5.83 31.34
CA ARG A 406 9.24 -4.89 31.97
C ARG A 406 7.89 -4.83 31.27
N VAL A 407 7.86 -4.75 29.94
CA VAL A 407 6.59 -4.72 29.19
C VAL A 407 5.96 -6.12 29.16
N ALA A 408 6.71 -7.16 28.77
CA ALA A 408 6.16 -8.51 28.68
C ALA A 408 5.60 -9.06 30.01
N PRO A 409 6.26 -8.90 31.18
CA PRO A 409 5.69 -9.37 32.46
C PRO A 409 4.49 -8.55 32.93
N PHE A 410 4.33 -7.32 32.44
CA PHE A 410 3.11 -6.54 32.63
C PHE A 410 1.97 -7.08 31.76
N LEU A 411 2.22 -7.32 30.47
CA LEU A 411 1.20 -7.90 29.58
C LEU A 411 0.82 -9.32 30.01
N ALA A 412 1.77 -10.12 30.51
CA ALA A 412 1.51 -11.47 31.02
C ALA A 412 0.74 -11.48 32.35
N SER A 413 0.66 -10.36 33.09
CA SER A 413 -0.28 -10.28 34.22
C SER A 413 -1.74 -10.21 33.77
N LEU A 414 -2.01 -9.77 32.53
CA LEU A 414 -3.35 -9.72 31.96
C LEU A 414 -3.74 -11.10 31.39
N GLU A 415 -4.89 -11.62 31.78
CA GLU A 415 -5.30 -13.01 31.51
C GLU A 415 -5.51 -13.29 30.02
N GLU A 416 -5.98 -12.30 29.28
CA GLU A 416 -6.31 -12.36 27.85
C GLU A 416 -5.06 -12.54 26.98
N TYR A 417 -3.90 -12.09 27.45
CA TYR A 417 -2.64 -12.06 26.70
C TYR A 417 -1.62 -13.07 27.20
N ARG A 418 -1.73 -13.48 28.47
CA ARG A 418 -0.78 -14.37 29.14
C ARG A 418 -0.50 -15.67 28.38
N PRO A 419 -1.49 -16.47 27.92
CA PRO A 419 -1.21 -17.77 27.30
C PRO A 419 -0.38 -17.63 26.02
N MET A 420 -0.72 -16.66 25.16
CA MET A 420 -0.02 -16.43 23.91
C MET A 420 1.42 -15.92 24.12
N LEU A 421 1.63 -15.02 25.08
CA LEU A 421 2.96 -14.52 25.39
C LEU A 421 3.88 -15.62 25.94
N LEU A 422 3.39 -16.42 26.90
CA LEU A 422 4.15 -17.53 27.48
C LEU A 422 4.46 -18.60 26.43
N ARG A 423 3.46 -18.97 25.62
CA ARG A 423 3.65 -19.92 24.52
C ARG A 423 4.73 -19.44 23.55
N HIS A 424 4.68 -18.17 23.13
CA HIS A 424 5.66 -17.62 22.20
C HIS A 424 7.08 -17.59 22.79
N LEU A 425 7.21 -17.25 24.08
CA LEU A 425 8.49 -17.30 24.79
C LEU A 425 9.07 -18.73 24.80
N LEU A 426 8.24 -19.72 25.15
CA LEU A 426 8.66 -21.11 25.35
C LEU A 426 8.87 -21.89 24.05
N GLU A 427 8.07 -21.63 23.02
CA GLU A 427 8.10 -22.40 21.76
C GLU A 427 8.97 -21.72 20.69
N VAL A 428 9.02 -20.38 20.67
CA VAL A 428 9.72 -19.61 19.62
C VAL A 428 10.99 -18.98 20.14
N LYS A 429 10.92 -18.12 21.17
CA LYS A 429 12.08 -17.30 21.58
C LYS A 429 13.14 -18.07 22.37
N SER A 430 12.76 -19.11 23.10
CA SER A 430 13.68 -20.02 23.79
C SER A 430 14.62 -20.78 22.83
N ARG A 431 14.18 -21.00 21.58
CA ARG A 431 14.91 -21.72 20.52
C ARG A 431 15.49 -20.77 19.47
N HIS A 432 15.40 -19.47 19.69
CA HIS A 432 15.87 -18.46 18.75
C HIS A 432 17.39 -18.59 18.52
N TRP A 433 17.88 -18.33 17.32
CA TRP A 433 19.30 -18.50 16.97
C TRP A 433 20.23 -17.52 17.73
N ASP A 434 19.76 -16.31 18.02
CA ASP A 434 20.45 -15.31 18.84
C ASP A 434 20.42 -15.66 20.33
N GLU A 435 21.60 -15.90 20.92
CA GLU A 435 21.77 -16.21 22.34
C GLU A 435 21.21 -15.13 23.27
N SER A 436 21.40 -13.86 22.91
CA SER A 436 20.90 -12.75 23.72
C SER A 436 19.37 -12.71 23.79
N VAL A 437 18.69 -13.16 22.72
CA VAL A 437 17.23 -13.32 22.69
C VAL A 437 16.81 -14.50 23.57
N ARG A 438 17.52 -15.63 23.51
CA ARG A 438 17.22 -16.80 24.37
C ARG A 438 17.36 -16.47 25.85
N LEU A 439 18.41 -15.75 26.23
CA LEU A 439 18.64 -15.32 27.62
C LEU A 439 17.50 -14.42 28.13
N LEU A 440 17.13 -13.42 27.34
CA LEU A 440 16.00 -12.55 27.65
C LEU A 440 14.68 -13.32 27.72
N ALA A 441 14.48 -14.31 26.84
CA ALA A 441 13.28 -15.14 26.84
C ALA A 441 13.16 -15.96 28.13
N ALA A 442 14.27 -16.57 28.60
CA ALA A 442 14.30 -17.32 29.86
C ALA A 442 14.00 -16.42 31.08
N GLN A 443 14.61 -15.23 31.12
CA GLN A 443 14.37 -14.25 32.19
C GLN A 443 12.93 -13.72 32.20
N ALA A 444 12.38 -13.42 31.01
CA ALA A 444 11.00 -12.98 30.84
C ALA A 444 10.01 -14.07 31.25
N ALA A 445 10.25 -15.33 30.85
CA ALA A 445 9.42 -16.47 31.21
C ALA A 445 9.40 -16.69 32.73
N SER A 446 10.56 -16.62 33.40
CA SER A 446 10.65 -16.68 34.86
C SER A 446 9.83 -15.57 35.53
N SER A 447 10.00 -14.33 35.07
CA SER A 447 9.28 -13.17 35.61
C SER A 447 7.76 -13.24 35.41
N ALA A 448 7.32 -13.78 34.27
CA ALA A 448 5.91 -13.99 33.97
C ALA A 448 5.31 -15.16 34.78
N ALA A 449 6.11 -16.20 35.08
CA ALA A 449 5.69 -17.36 35.86
C ALA A 449 5.59 -17.09 37.37
N VAL A 450 6.48 -16.27 37.95
CA VAL A 450 6.45 -15.95 39.39
C VAL A 450 5.15 -15.25 39.80
N LYS A 451 4.56 -14.44 38.92
CA LYS A 451 3.25 -13.82 39.14
C LYS A 451 2.08 -14.81 39.14
N LEU A 452 2.22 -15.99 38.51
CA LEU A 452 1.19 -17.03 38.53
C LEU A 452 1.14 -17.75 39.88
N TRP A 453 2.31 -17.99 40.49
CA TRP A 453 2.41 -18.62 41.80
C TRP A 453 1.76 -17.78 42.91
N SER A 454 1.92 -16.45 42.86
CA SER A 454 1.28 -15.56 43.84
C SER A 454 -0.25 -15.50 43.71
N VAL A 455 -0.81 -15.77 42.53
CA VAL A 455 -2.28 -15.80 42.31
C VAL A 455 -2.86 -17.15 42.72
N TRP A 456 -2.12 -18.24 42.50
CA TRP A 456 -2.52 -19.59 42.95
C TRP A 456 -2.54 -19.72 44.48
N ASP A 457 -1.57 -19.15 45.21
CA ASP A 457 -1.54 -19.19 46.68
C ASP A 457 -2.69 -18.38 47.33
N VAL A 458 -3.34 -17.47 46.58
CA VAL A 458 -4.53 -16.71 47.05
C VAL A 458 -5.84 -17.45 46.77
N HIS A 459 -5.88 -18.36 45.79
CA HIS A 459 -7.07 -19.18 45.50
C HIS A 459 -7.05 -20.57 46.19
N CYS A 460 -5.89 -21.01 46.66
CA CYS A 460 -5.73 -22.27 47.39
C CYS A 460 -5.66 -22.11 48.93
N ARG A 461 -5.80 -20.89 49.45
CA ARG A 461 -6.06 -20.58 50.86
C ARG A 461 -7.49 -20.07 51.00
#